data_AF-A0A6A6E5F3-F1
#
_entry.id   AF-A0A6A6E5F3-F1
#
_cell.length_a   1.000
_cell.length_b   1.000
_cell.length_c   1.000
_cell.angle_alpha   90.00
_cell.angle_beta   90.00
_cell.angle_gamma   90.00
#
_symmetry.space_group_name_H-M   'P 1'
#
loop_
_entity.id
_entity.type
_entity.pdbx_description
1 polymer ?
#
loop_
_entity_poly.entity_id
_entity_poly.type
_entity_poly.pdbx_seq_one_letter_code
_entity_poly.pdbx_strand_id
1 'polypeptide(L)'
;MSSSVFIKHIGPPSSPLEKPTVSVHALSSGHLTLPEYQFVHPVSQDARKTVPSLAFIIQHRNIDNGKVTRIVFDLGLRRDIKRYAEPIQRHVATRQPMSTDPDIVKSLAKGGLTPDDIDYIIYSHVHWDHVGEPRDFPSSTFVVGHGALSLLNGTSSSLRGSHSFFEHDLLPEDRTVELPDPNSQSPASSIGDRKPGHINLNQAWQPSSHLPQTLDLFNDGSLLIINAPGHLPGHINILARTTDTRQVYLGGDACHDRRILTGEKAIGEWSDAEGHVCCIHADKKVAEETIGRIRKLEAQGVEIIFAHDVEWENSERNRGRFFGAEAVTDSNPQFKAPLQPILRTPMASSQHRPPPYTILSTSSEMSLTPEQQSLKERFDAELGPEAFDEQWSKLLKYSPEMFKASVTMTGVPRRKQHLSAKIQSLVSLSVAAASTHLRVPNIQRYTKRALANGASKQEIVEVLCLTSTLGIHACNIGVPLLVEVLREEGRDVPKGMEGMSKEQWELKEDFEKKRGYWHAFWEDFLRLSPEFFGAYVEFSSVPWTNEGGQGVLEPKVKELIYCAFDAAATHLYQPGLKLHMKNVLKYGGTAEEIMEVLELATLLSISTMDVGLPILEEELAKR
;
A
#
# COMPACT_ATOMS: atom_id res chain seq x y z
N MET A 1 83.00 15.96 -3.58
CA MET A 1 82.45 15.00 -2.60
C MET A 1 80.99 14.79 -2.94
N SER A 2 80.67 13.56 -3.35
CA SER A 2 79.40 13.14 -3.93
C SER A 2 78.42 12.74 -2.82
N SER A 3 77.19 13.26 -2.84
CA SER A 3 76.11 12.91 -1.92
C SER A 3 75.28 11.75 -2.49
N SER A 4 75.05 10.75 -1.64
CA SER A 4 74.30 9.53 -1.95
C SER A 4 72.81 9.79 -2.16
N VAL A 5 72.25 9.27 -3.25
CA VAL A 5 70.81 9.09 -3.42
C VAL A 5 70.51 7.60 -3.30
N PHE A 6 69.74 7.23 -2.28
CA PHE A 6 69.19 5.89 -2.11
C PHE A 6 68.14 5.63 -3.20
N ILE A 7 68.36 4.62 -4.03
CA ILE A 7 67.34 4.08 -4.94
C ILE A 7 66.47 3.11 -4.13
N LYS A 8 65.20 3.48 -3.92
CA LYS A 8 64.18 2.62 -3.31
C LYS A 8 63.73 1.63 -4.39
N HIS A 9 64.09 0.35 -4.26
CA HIS A 9 63.51 -0.72 -5.08
C HIS A 9 62.01 -0.80 -4.79
N ILE A 10 61.19 -0.40 -5.76
CA ILE A 10 59.75 -0.64 -5.75
C ILE A 10 59.58 -2.09 -6.21
N GLY A 11 59.14 -2.97 -5.30
CA GLY A 11 58.73 -4.33 -5.64
C GLY A 11 57.59 -4.31 -6.67
N PRO A 12 57.32 -5.45 -7.35
CA PRO A 12 56.26 -5.51 -8.34
C PRO A 12 54.92 -5.08 -7.72
N PRO A 13 54.02 -4.44 -8.50
CA PRO A 13 52.73 -4.00 -7.98
C PRO A 13 52.00 -5.19 -7.35
N SER A 14 51.48 -4.94 -6.15
CA SER A 14 50.58 -5.86 -5.45
C SER A 14 49.47 -6.33 -6.39
N SER A 15 49.07 -7.60 -6.24
CA SER A 15 47.93 -8.23 -6.93
C SER A 15 46.73 -7.27 -7.01
N PRO A 16 45.94 -7.27 -8.11
CA PRO A 16 44.74 -6.45 -8.15
C PRO A 16 43.86 -6.81 -6.95
N LEU A 17 43.48 -5.79 -6.17
CA LEU A 17 42.54 -5.92 -5.07
C LEU A 17 41.33 -6.71 -5.57
N GLU A 18 41.03 -7.87 -4.94
CA GLU A 18 39.86 -8.68 -5.26
C GLU A 18 38.61 -7.78 -5.24
N LYS A 19 37.77 -7.88 -6.28
CA LYS A 19 36.57 -7.05 -6.33
C LYS A 19 35.55 -7.57 -5.31
N PRO A 20 34.79 -6.70 -4.64
CA PRO A 20 33.68 -7.12 -3.79
C PRO A 20 32.68 -7.99 -4.56
N THR A 21 32.27 -9.11 -3.97
CA THR A 21 31.37 -10.11 -4.57
C THR A 21 30.26 -10.50 -3.58
N VAL A 22 29.19 -11.09 -4.12
CA VAL A 22 28.11 -11.70 -3.35
C VAL A 22 27.95 -13.17 -3.73
N SER A 23 27.48 -14.00 -2.80
CA SER A 23 26.99 -15.34 -3.14
C SER A 23 25.51 -15.28 -3.48
N VAL A 24 25.08 -16.02 -4.50
CA VAL A 24 23.68 -16.12 -4.93
C VAL A 24 23.27 -17.58 -5.01
N HIS A 25 22.19 -17.96 -4.34
CA HIS A 25 21.59 -19.29 -4.44
C HIS A 25 20.10 -19.18 -4.72
N ALA A 26 19.58 -20.08 -5.54
CA ALA A 26 18.14 -20.18 -5.78
C ALA A 26 17.41 -20.80 -4.57
N LEU A 27 16.18 -20.37 -4.37
CA LEU A 27 15.23 -20.90 -3.41
C LEU A 27 14.03 -21.41 -4.20
N SER A 28 13.68 -22.68 -4.00
CA SER A 28 12.42 -23.20 -4.53
C SER A 28 11.26 -22.58 -3.76
N SER A 29 10.33 -21.96 -4.46
CA SER A 29 9.16 -21.30 -3.87
C SER A 29 7.87 -21.57 -4.65
N GLY A 30 7.75 -22.83 -5.09
CA GLY A 30 6.58 -23.33 -5.78
C GLY A 30 6.63 -23.22 -7.31
N HIS A 31 5.56 -23.72 -7.93
CA HIS A 31 5.36 -23.78 -9.37
C HIS A 31 3.90 -23.50 -9.67
N LEU A 32 3.62 -22.86 -10.80
CA LEU A 32 2.29 -22.58 -11.30
C LEU A 32 2.20 -22.87 -12.79
N THR A 33 1.00 -23.13 -13.30
CA THR A 33 0.78 -23.44 -14.71
C THR A 33 0.17 -22.27 -15.45
N LEU A 34 0.93 -21.70 -16.37
CA LEU A 34 0.54 -20.55 -17.17
C LEU A 34 -0.17 -20.99 -18.45
N PRO A 35 -1.28 -20.33 -18.86
CA PRO A 35 -1.79 -20.44 -20.22
C PRO A 35 -0.85 -19.71 -21.18
N GLU A 36 -0.07 -20.45 -21.96
CA GLU A 36 1.05 -19.88 -22.74
C GLU A 36 0.61 -18.75 -23.69
N TYR A 37 -0.61 -18.81 -24.24
CA TYR A 37 -1.11 -17.79 -25.16
C TYR A 37 -1.19 -16.37 -24.56
N GLN A 38 -1.25 -16.25 -23.22
CA GLN A 38 -1.25 -14.96 -22.53
C GLN A 38 0.17 -14.38 -22.35
N PHE A 39 1.22 -15.19 -22.60
CA PHE A 39 2.61 -14.83 -22.32
C PHE A 39 3.47 -14.84 -23.59
N VAL A 40 3.26 -15.78 -24.51
CA VAL A 40 4.04 -15.94 -25.74
C VAL A 40 3.17 -16.04 -26.99
N HIS A 41 3.69 -15.57 -28.12
CA HIS A 41 3.06 -15.68 -29.44
C HIS A 41 4.10 -15.97 -30.55
N PRO A 42 3.79 -16.79 -31.57
CA PRO A 42 2.57 -17.58 -31.74
C PRO A 42 2.61 -18.88 -30.91
N VAL A 43 1.47 -19.29 -30.38
CA VAL A 43 1.26 -20.55 -29.66
C VAL A 43 -0.22 -20.95 -29.75
N SER A 44 -0.54 -22.22 -29.49
CA SER A 44 -1.93 -22.69 -29.46
C SER A 44 -2.69 -22.12 -28.24
N GLN A 45 -3.99 -21.91 -28.38
CA GLN A 45 -4.85 -21.34 -27.32
C GLN A 45 -5.01 -22.25 -26.10
N ASP A 46 -4.83 -23.56 -26.28
CA ASP A 46 -4.86 -24.57 -25.23
C ASP A 46 -3.48 -24.86 -24.62
N ALA A 47 -2.42 -24.23 -25.13
CA ALA A 47 -1.07 -24.46 -24.64
C ALA A 47 -0.91 -23.99 -23.20
N ARG A 48 -0.30 -24.84 -22.38
CA ARG A 48 -0.05 -24.60 -20.96
C ARG A 48 1.37 -25.04 -20.60
N LYS A 49 2.02 -24.27 -19.74
CA LYS A 49 3.37 -24.54 -19.25
C LYS A 49 3.45 -24.34 -17.76
N THR A 50 3.90 -25.37 -17.04
CA THR A 50 4.23 -25.27 -15.62
C THR A 50 5.60 -24.62 -15.48
N VAL A 51 5.66 -23.54 -14.71
CA VAL A 51 6.86 -22.74 -14.48
C VAL A 51 7.14 -22.61 -12.98
N PRO A 52 8.41 -22.48 -12.56
CA PRO A 52 8.70 -22.16 -11.17
C PRO A 52 8.31 -20.73 -10.83
N SER A 53 8.19 -20.42 -9.55
CA SER A 53 8.37 -19.06 -9.05
C SER A 53 9.65 -19.05 -8.22
N LEU A 54 10.78 -18.78 -8.86
CA LEU A 54 12.10 -18.78 -8.22
C LEU A 54 12.30 -17.53 -7.38
N ALA A 55 12.81 -17.73 -6.17
CA ALA A 55 13.38 -16.68 -5.34
C ALA A 55 14.88 -16.92 -5.16
N PHE A 56 15.59 -15.95 -4.59
CA PHE A 56 17.04 -16.06 -4.40
C PHE A 56 17.49 -15.57 -3.03
N ILE A 57 18.41 -16.28 -2.40
CA ILE A 57 19.18 -15.74 -1.28
C ILE A 57 20.52 -15.18 -1.78
N ILE A 58 20.78 -13.94 -1.40
CA ILE A 58 21.97 -13.19 -1.73
C ILE A 58 22.68 -12.87 -0.41
N GLN A 59 23.97 -13.18 -0.33
CA GLN A 59 24.76 -12.89 0.86
C GLN A 59 25.96 -12.04 0.48
N HIS A 60 26.05 -10.88 1.13
CA HIS A 60 27.16 -9.95 1.01
C HIS A 60 27.99 -9.99 2.29
N ARG A 61 29.31 -10.09 2.18
CA ARG A 61 30.22 -9.99 3.32
C ARG A 61 30.97 -8.66 3.22
N ASN A 62 30.71 -7.78 4.18
CA ASN A 62 31.44 -6.53 4.28
C ASN A 62 32.90 -6.82 4.62
N ILE A 63 33.83 -6.32 3.80
CA ILE A 63 35.27 -6.59 3.91
C ILE A 63 35.87 -5.90 5.15
N ASP A 64 35.36 -4.74 5.52
CA ASP A 64 35.90 -3.92 6.61
C ASP A 64 35.56 -4.50 7.99
N ASN A 65 34.35 -5.04 8.18
CA ASN A 65 33.87 -5.48 9.49
C ASN A 65 33.47 -6.97 9.56
N GLY A 66 33.49 -7.68 8.42
CA GLY A 66 33.15 -9.10 8.33
C GLY A 66 31.67 -9.43 8.52
N LYS A 67 30.78 -8.43 8.71
CA LYS A 67 29.34 -8.63 8.82
C LYS A 67 28.81 -9.23 7.51
N VAL A 68 27.98 -10.26 7.63
CA VAL A 68 27.23 -10.81 6.51
C VAL A 68 25.85 -10.21 6.51
N THR A 69 25.47 -9.58 5.40
CA THR A 69 24.11 -9.12 5.14
C THR A 69 23.40 -10.14 4.26
N ARG A 70 22.24 -10.61 4.69
CA ARG A 70 21.43 -11.61 3.97
C ARG A 70 20.19 -10.96 3.39
N ILE A 71 20.00 -11.15 2.09
CA ILE A 71 18.91 -10.58 1.33
C ILE A 71 18.17 -11.73 0.64
N VAL A 72 16.86 -11.76 0.77
CA VAL A 72 16.00 -12.61 -0.06
C VAL A 72 15.39 -11.76 -1.15
N PHE A 73 15.57 -12.16 -2.41
CA PHE A 73 14.97 -11.53 -3.59
C PHE A 73 13.76 -12.35 -4.03
N ASP A 74 12.57 -11.76 -3.90
CA ASP A 74 11.24 -12.39 -3.96
C ASP A 74 10.99 -13.51 -2.93
N LEU A 75 9.71 -13.79 -2.66
CA LEU A 75 9.26 -14.87 -1.79
C LEU A 75 8.45 -15.96 -2.51
N GLY A 76 8.25 -15.81 -3.83
CA GLY A 76 7.48 -16.74 -4.66
C GLY A 76 6.03 -16.94 -4.21
N LEU A 77 5.52 -18.18 -4.29
CA LEU A 77 4.14 -18.50 -3.95
C LEU A 77 3.89 -18.59 -2.43
N ARG A 78 2.73 -18.11 -1.97
CA ARG A 78 2.30 -18.27 -0.58
C ARG A 78 1.99 -19.74 -0.31
N ARG A 79 2.53 -20.27 0.79
CA ARG A 79 2.37 -21.65 1.25
C ARG A 79 0.91 -22.09 1.31
N ASP A 80 0.03 -21.22 1.84
CA ASP A 80 -1.41 -21.43 1.92
C ASP A 80 -2.16 -20.47 1.00
N ILE A 81 -2.70 -21.00 -0.10
CA ILE A 81 -3.43 -20.25 -1.12
C ILE A 81 -4.67 -19.57 -0.52
N LYS A 82 -5.29 -20.16 0.50
CA LYS A 82 -6.51 -19.62 1.13
C LYS A 82 -6.27 -18.31 1.87
N ARG A 83 -5.00 -17.96 2.09
CA ARG A 83 -4.62 -16.69 2.72
C ARG A 83 -4.50 -15.56 1.72
N TYR A 84 -4.45 -15.82 0.42
CA TYR A 84 -4.58 -14.75 -0.56
C TYR A 84 -5.98 -14.15 -0.49
N ALA A 85 -6.13 -12.88 -0.83
CA ALA A 85 -7.44 -12.29 -1.08
C ALA A 85 -8.23 -13.09 -2.14
N GLU A 86 -9.56 -13.13 -2.00
CA GLU A 86 -10.45 -13.94 -2.84
C GLU A 86 -10.27 -13.74 -4.35
N PRO A 87 -10.04 -12.52 -4.89
CA PRO A 87 -9.77 -12.33 -6.32
C PRO A 87 -8.52 -13.11 -6.79
N ILE A 88 -7.47 -13.14 -5.98
CA ILE A 88 -6.26 -13.92 -6.26
C ILE A 88 -6.56 -15.41 -6.15
N GLN A 89 -7.34 -15.87 -5.16
CA GLN A 89 -7.73 -17.29 -5.06
C GLN A 89 -8.48 -17.77 -6.32
N ARG A 90 -9.40 -16.96 -6.85
CA ARG A 90 -10.09 -17.23 -8.12
C ARG A 90 -9.11 -17.26 -9.29
N HIS A 91 -8.15 -16.33 -9.32
CA HIS A 91 -7.11 -16.30 -10.34
C HIS A 91 -6.26 -17.58 -10.31
N VAL A 92 -5.79 -17.99 -9.13
CA VAL A 92 -4.99 -19.21 -8.88
C VAL A 92 -5.69 -20.48 -9.38
N ALA A 93 -7.02 -20.56 -9.30
CA ALA A 93 -7.78 -21.70 -9.81
C ALA A 93 -7.56 -21.95 -11.31
N THR A 94 -7.24 -20.90 -12.07
CA THR A 94 -6.96 -21.01 -13.50
C THR A 94 -5.53 -21.45 -13.81
N ARG A 95 -4.64 -21.48 -12.80
CA ARG A 95 -3.19 -21.72 -12.91
C ARG A 95 -2.74 -23.12 -12.45
N GLN A 96 -3.66 -24.08 -12.49
CA GLN A 96 -3.41 -25.46 -12.11
C GLN A 96 -2.78 -26.28 -13.26
N PRO A 97 -1.97 -27.32 -12.94
CA PRO A 97 -1.52 -27.70 -11.60
C PRO A 97 -0.56 -26.67 -10.98
N MET A 98 -0.60 -26.55 -9.66
CA MET A 98 0.24 -25.64 -8.88
C MET A 98 0.80 -26.37 -7.65
N SER A 99 2.02 -26.02 -7.25
CA SER A 99 2.66 -26.49 -6.02
C SER A 99 3.18 -25.30 -5.21
N THR A 100 2.92 -25.26 -3.91
CA THR A 100 3.42 -24.22 -3.00
C THR A 100 4.48 -24.75 -2.03
N ASP A 101 4.93 -26.00 -2.24
CA ASP A 101 5.93 -26.70 -1.41
C ASP A 101 7.15 -27.10 -2.26
N PRO A 102 8.38 -26.88 -1.78
CA PRO A 102 8.71 -26.10 -0.59
C PRO A 102 8.37 -24.62 -0.78
N ASP A 103 8.06 -23.95 0.32
CA ASP A 103 8.03 -22.49 0.40
C ASP A 103 9.40 -21.93 0.80
N ILE A 104 9.53 -20.60 0.86
CA ILE A 104 10.80 -19.95 1.19
C ILE A 104 11.34 -20.38 2.55
N VAL A 105 10.49 -20.49 3.57
CA VAL A 105 10.93 -20.88 4.92
C VAL A 105 11.58 -22.26 4.89
N LYS A 106 10.96 -23.24 4.21
CA LYS A 106 11.55 -24.57 4.03
C LYS A 106 12.81 -24.54 3.18
N SER A 107 12.86 -23.71 2.14
CA SER A 107 14.04 -23.57 1.28
C SER A 107 15.23 -22.93 2.02
N LEU A 108 15.01 -21.94 2.88
CA LEU A 108 16.03 -21.38 3.77
C LEU A 108 16.53 -22.41 4.79
N ALA A 109 15.61 -23.16 5.38
CA ALA A 109 15.94 -24.18 6.38
C ALA A 109 16.86 -25.28 5.82
N LYS A 110 16.78 -25.61 4.52
CA LYS A 110 17.70 -26.56 3.87
C LYS A 110 19.16 -26.12 3.96
N GLY A 111 19.43 -24.82 3.88
CA GLY A 111 20.77 -24.27 4.06
C GLY A 111 21.08 -23.81 5.49
N GLY A 112 20.25 -24.21 6.46
CA GLY A 112 20.47 -23.94 7.88
C GLY A 112 20.13 -22.52 8.33
N LEU A 113 19.30 -21.78 7.58
CA LEU A 113 18.83 -20.45 7.96
C LEU A 113 17.35 -20.46 8.34
N THR A 114 16.99 -19.51 9.20
CA THR A 114 15.63 -19.19 9.62
C THR A 114 15.21 -17.84 9.08
N PRO A 115 13.90 -17.48 9.10
CA PRO A 115 13.47 -16.15 8.73
C PRO A 115 14.13 -15.02 9.53
N ASP A 116 14.46 -15.25 10.81
CA ASP A 116 15.11 -14.25 11.67
C ASP A 116 16.55 -13.93 11.25
N ASP A 117 17.19 -14.79 10.45
CA ASP A 117 18.54 -14.59 9.91
C ASP A 117 18.58 -13.64 8.70
N ILE A 118 17.43 -13.25 8.16
CA ILE A 118 17.29 -12.46 6.93
C ILE A 118 17.17 -10.97 7.27
N ASP A 119 18.13 -10.18 6.82
CA ASP A 119 18.15 -8.73 7.07
C ASP A 119 17.15 -7.99 6.16
N TYR A 120 17.07 -8.36 4.88
CA TYR A 120 16.23 -7.69 3.88
C TYR A 120 15.46 -8.66 3.00
N ILE A 121 14.24 -8.25 2.64
CA ILE A 121 13.46 -8.85 1.56
C ILE A 121 13.28 -7.80 0.49
N ILE A 122 13.82 -8.05 -0.70
CA ILE A 122 13.65 -7.16 -1.86
C ILE A 122 12.67 -7.84 -2.80
N TYR A 123 11.56 -7.18 -3.11
CA TYR A 123 10.65 -7.67 -4.16
C TYR A 123 11.07 -7.12 -5.51
N SER A 124 11.15 -8.01 -6.50
CA SER A 124 11.19 -7.61 -7.90
C SER A 124 9.95 -6.77 -8.24
N HIS A 125 8.79 -7.18 -7.73
CA HIS A 125 7.53 -6.44 -7.78
C HIS A 125 6.48 -7.13 -6.88
N VAL A 126 5.34 -6.47 -6.64
CA VAL A 126 4.34 -6.90 -5.65
C VAL A 126 3.19 -7.74 -6.23
N HIS A 127 3.47 -8.65 -7.17
CA HIS A 127 2.46 -9.54 -7.74
C HIS A 127 2.33 -10.85 -6.94
N TRP A 128 1.14 -11.45 -6.98
CA TRP A 128 0.73 -12.50 -6.03
C TRP A 128 1.65 -13.74 -6.02
N ASP A 129 2.27 -14.07 -7.14
CA ASP A 129 3.18 -15.20 -7.29
C ASP A 129 4.64 -14.90 -6.94
N HIS A 130 4.95 -13.69 -6.47
CA HIS A 130 6.28 -13.28 -5.98
C HIS A 130 6.31 -12.93 -4.48
N VAL A 131 5.14 -12.71 -3.87
CA VAL A 131 5.05 -12.05 -2.54
C VAL A 131 5.06 -13.02 -1.35
N GLY A 132 4.87 -14.32 -1.57
CA GLY A 132 4.92 -15.34 -0.53
C GLY A 132 4.14 -15.01 0.75
N GLU A 133 4.76 -15.22 1.92
CA GLU A 133 4.21 -14.92 3.24
C GLU A 133 5.14 -13.94 3.98
N PRO A 134 4.95 -12.60 3.83
CA PRO A 134 5.77 -11.60 4.49
C PRO A 134 5.75 -11.71 6.03
N ARG A 135 4.66 -12.24 6.59
CA ARG A 135 4.46 -12.41 8.03
C ARG A 135 5.44 -13.41 8.67
N ASP A 136 6.05 -14.28 7.88
CA ASP A 136 7.06 -15.23 8.37
C ASP A 136 8.38 -14.51 8.70
N PHE A 137 8.57 -13.23 8.31
CA PHE A 137 9.80 -12.45 8.46
C PHE A 137 9.60 -11.20 9.35
N PRO A 138 9.52 -11.38 10.69
CA PRO A 138 9.16 -10.30 11.62
C PRO A 138 10.27 -9.25 11.80
N SER A 139 11.53 -9.57 11.50
CA SER A 139 12.69 -8.69 11.71
C SER A 139 13.23 -8.03 10.44
N SER A 140 12.92 -8.56 9.26
CA SER A 140 13.50 -8.10 8.00
C SER A 140 12.99 -6.71 7.57
N THR A 141 13.79 -5.94 6.85
CA THR A 141 13.33 -4.73 6.14
C THR A 141 12.86 -5.11 4.75
N PHE A 142 11.67 -4.68 4.36
CA PHE A 142 11.13 -4.89 3.01
C PHE A 142 11.54 -3.74 2.09
N VAL A 143 11.98 -4.05 0.88
CA VAL A 143 12.37 -3.07 -0.13
C VAL A 143 11.57 -3.32 -1.40
N VAL A 144 10.97 -2.25 -1.94
CA VAL A 144 10.20 -2.29 -3.17
C VAL A 144 10.61 -1.16 -4.10
N GLY A 145 10.43 -1.34 -5.41
CA GLY A 145 10.70 -0.28 -6.38
C GLY A 145 9.66 0.84 -6.34
N HIS A 146 10.04 2.00 -6.87
CA HIS A 146 9.18 3.19 -6.92
C HIS A 146 7.87 2.94 -7.67
N GLY A 147 6.73 3.14 -6.99
CA GLY A 147 5.40 2.93 -7.53
C GLY A 147 4.73 1.64 -7.03
N ALA A 148 5.47 0.76 -6.36
CA ALA A 148 4.91 -0.46 -5.78
C ALA A 148 3.94 -0.17 -4.64
N LEU A 149 4.21 0.82 -3.77
CA LEU A 149 3.27 1.18 -2.69
C LEU A 149 1.98 1.80 -3.26
N SER A 150 2.09 2.54 -4.37
CA SER A 150 0.92 3.04 -5.09
C SER A 150 0.04 1.91 -5.67
N LEU A 151 0.65 0.80 -6.10
CA LEU A 151 -0.09 -0.40 -6.52
C LEU A 151 -0.85 -1.03 -5.35
N LEU A 152 -0.18 -1.26 -4.21
CA LEU A 152 -0.80 -1.83 -3.02
C LEU A 152 -1.97 -0.98 -2.52
N ASN A 153 -1.85 0.35 -2.59
CA ASN A 153 -2.89 1.29 -2.19
C ASN A 153 -4.05 1.45 -3.20
N GLY A 154 -4.03 0.72 -4.33
CA GLY A 154 -5.07 0.79 -5.35
C GLY A 154 -5.17 2.16 -6.06
N THR A 155 -4.12 2.98 -6.01
CA THR A 155 -4.10 4.32 -6.63
C THR A 155 -3.65 4.29 -8.08
N SER A 156 -3.11 3.17 -8.56
CA SER A 156 -2.76 2.96 -9.97
C SER A 156 -4.01 2.73 -10.82
N SER A 157 -4.20 3.54 -11.86
CA SER A 157 -5.42 3.58 -12.69
C SER A 157 -5.32 2.80 -14.01
N SER A 158 -4.19 2.17 -14.31
CA SER A 158 -3.88 1.64 -15.65
C SER A 158 -3.94 0.12 -15.80
N LEU A 159 -4.14 -0.64 -14.71
CA LEU A 159 -4.10 -2.10 -14.75
C LEU A 159 -5.51 -2.70 -14.80
N ARG A 160 -5.71 -3.72 -15.65
CA ARG A 160 -7.00 -4.39 -15.88
C ARG A 160 -6.85 -5.90 -15.72
N GLY A 161 -7.87 -6.53 -15.15
CA GLY A 161 -8.00 -7.99 -15.06
C GLY A 161 -7.70 -8.55 -13.67
N SER A 162 -8.09 -9.81 -13.45
CA SER A 162 -8.04 -10.46 -12.12
C SER A 162 -6.63 -10.74 -11.60
N HIS A 163 -5.60 -10.68 -12.46
CA HIS A 163 -4.19 -10.77 -12.06
C HIS A 163 -3.66 -9.42 -11.53
N SER A 164 -4.35 -8.31 -11.80
CA SER A 164 -4.02 -6.97 -11.30
C SER A 164 -4.70 -6.68 -9.96
N PHE A 165 -4.68 -7.64 -9.04
CA PHE A 165 -5.15 -7.45 -7.67
C PHE A 165 -3.95 -7.41 -6.71
N PHE A 166 -3.93 -6.38 -5.86
CA PHE A 166 -2.82 -6.11 -4.94
C PHE A 166 -3.38 -5.97 -3.52
N GLU A 167 -2.80 -6.71 -2.57
CA GLU A 167 -3.24 -6.71 -1.16
C GLU A 167 -2.69 -5.46 -0.45
N HIS A 168 -3.55 -4.52 -0.06
CA HIS A 168 -3.12 -3.25 0.56
C HIS A 168 -2.29 -3.44 1.85
N ASP A 169 -2.59 -4.49 2.62
CA ASP A 169 -1.95 -4.84 3.89
C ASP A 169 -0.83 -5.89 3.72
N LEU A 170 -0.32 -6.06 2.49
CA LEU A 170 0.72 -7.05 2.19
C LEU A 170 1.99 -6.81 3.01
N LEU A 171 2.43 -5.54 3.11
CA LEU A 171 3.72 -5.16 3.66
C LEU A 171 3.56 -4.30 4.93
N PRO A 172 4.41 -4.49 5.96
CA PRO A 172 4.37 -3.68 7.17
C PRO A 172 4.94 -2.28 6.93
N GLU A 173 4.13 -1.24 7.10
CA GLU A 173 4.51 0.16 6.81
C GLU A 173 5.77 0.62 7.57
N ASP A 174 5.95 0.19 8.82
CA ASP A 174 7.05 0.59 9.70
C ASP A 174 8.42 0.03 9.28
N ARG A 175 8.44 -1.00 8.42
CA ARG A 175 9.66 -1.69 7.96
C ARG A 175 9.71 -1.85 6.45
N THR A 176 8.95 -1.05 5.71
CA THR A 176 8.97 -1.06 4.25
C THR A 176 9.64 0.21 3.72
N VAL A 177 10.59 0.04 2.81
CA VAL A 177 11.31 1.12 2.11
C VAL A 177 10.97 1.04 0.63
N GLU A 178 10.36 2.10 0.10
CA GLU A 178 10.20 2.29 -1.34
C GLU A 178 11.43 3.04 -1.88
N LEU A 179 12.06 2.46 -2.91
CA LEU A 179 13.21 3.08 -3.56
C LEU A 179 12.82 4.42 -4.21
N PRO A 180 13.75 5.38 -4.33
CA PRO A 180 13.46 6.70 -4.89
C PRO A 180 13.00 6.62 -6.34
N ASP A 181 12.31 7.66 -6.83
CA ASP A 181 11.89 7.75 -8.24
C ASP A 181 13.10 7.67 -9.18
N PRO A 182 13.16 6.69 -10.11
CA PRO A 182 14.21 6.58 -11.12
C PRO A 182 14.36 7.82 -12.00
N ASN A 183 13.30 8.61 -12.15
CA ASN A 183 13.27 9.79 -13.00
C ASN A 183 13.55 11.10 -12.24
N SER A 184 13.61 11.08 -10.91
CA SER A 184 13.85 12.30 -10.14
C SER A 184 15.32 12.72 -10.24
N GLN A 185 15.56 14.00 -10.55
CA GLN A 185 16.88 14.61 -10.44
C GLN A 185 17.18 14.98 -8.99
N SER A 186 17.21 13.98 -8.11
CA SER A 186 17.63 14.20 -6.73
C SER A 186 19.12 14.54 -6.72
N PRO A 187 19.56 15.58 -5.98
CA PRO A 187 20.98 15.85 -5.83
C PRO A 187 21.66 14.59 -5.27
N ALA A 188 22.74 14.16 -5.92
CA ALA A 188 23.52 13.02 -5.48
C ALA A 188 23.77 13.12 -3.96
N SER A 189 23.48 12.05 -3.22
CA SER A 189 23.79 11.96 -1.79
C SER A 189 25.20 12.48 -1.53
N SER A 190 25.38 13.24 -0.45
CA SER A 190 26.68 13.80 -0.09
C SER A 190 27.76 12.70 -0.11
N ILE A 191 28.97 13.04 -0.58
CA ILE A 191 30.08 12.08 -0.75
C ILE A 191 30.38 11.31 0.56
N GLY A 192 29.97 11.84 1.72
CA GLY A 192 30.12 11.22 3.04
C GLY A 192 29.30 9.95 3.29
N ASP A 193 28.21 9.69 2.55
CA ASP A 193 27.32 8.53 2.78
C ASP A 193 27.70 7.27 1.96
N ARG A 194 28.75 7.36 1.11
CA ARG A 194 29.15 6.29 0.18
C ARG A 194 30.30 5.46 0.74
N LYS A 195 30.06 4.78 1.86
CA LYS A 195 31.05 3.87 2.42
C LYS A 195 30.92 2.47 1.77
N PRO A 196 31.96 1.94 1.10
CA PRO A 196 31.89 0.61 0.50
C PRO A 196 31.49 -0.47 1.50
N GLY A 197 30.68 -1.42 1.05
CA GLY A 197 30.13 -2.50 1.85
C GLY A 197 28.98 -2.10 2.79
N HIS A 198 28.53 -0.85 2.80
CA HIS A 198 27.37 -0.38 3.58
C HIS A 198 26.14 -0.17 2.69
N ILE A 199 24.97 -0.56 3.19
CA ILE A 199 23.71 -0.41 2.47
C ILE A 199 23.34 1.05 2.29
N ASN A 200 22.92 1.41 1.07
CA ASN A 200 22.34 2.70 0.75
C ASN A 200 21.13 2.57 -0.18
N LEU A 201 19.93 2.65 0.41
CA LEU A 201 18.65 2.57 -0.32
C LEU A 201 18.16 3.91 -0.86
N ASN A 202 18.74 5.04 -0.41
CA ASN A 202 18.29 6.40 -0.73
C ASN A 202 19.20 7.11 -1.74
N GLN A 203 20.07 6.38 -2.42
CA GLN A 203 20.98 6.95 -3.41
C GLN A 203 20.24 7.36 -4.70
N ALA A 204 20.81 8.30 -5.44
CA ALA A 204 20.30 8.66 -6.76
C ALA A 204 20.64 7.58 -7.78
N TRP A 205 19.70 7.24 -8.65
CA TRP A 205 19.89 6.28 -9.74
C TRP A 205 21.00 6.75 -10.69
N GLN A 206 21.90 5.84 -11.05
CA GLN A 206 23.03 6.09 -11.94
C GLN A 206 23.00 5.13 -13.14
N PRO A 207 23.43 5.56 -14.33
CA PRO A 207 23.62 4.66 -15.45
C PRO A 207 24.82 3.72 -15.22
N SER A 208 24.67 2.45 -15.62
CA SER A 208 25.73 1.44 -15.58
C SER A 208 25.69 0.58 -16.84
N SER A 209 26.71 0.69 -17.69
CA SER A 209 26.77 0.00 -18.99
C SER A 209 25.52 0.27 -19.85
N HIS A 210 24.72 -0.75 -20.18
CA HIS A 210 23.48 -0.65 -20.95
C HIS A 210 22.23 -0.40 -20.10
N LEU A 211 22.40 -0.25 -18.79
CA LEU A 211 21.32 -0.03 -17.85
C LEU A 211 21.23 1.46 -17.51
N PRO A 212 20.11 2.14 -17.83
CA PRO A 212 20.01 3.59 -17.65
C PRO A 212 19.90 4.01 -16.19
N GLN A 213 19.31 3.15 -15.35
CA GLN A 213 18.97 3.45 -13.96
C GLN A 213 19.35 2.26 -13.08
N THR A 214 20.43 2.42 -12.32
CA THR A 214 20.93 1.45 -11.35
C THR A 214 21.23 2.08 -9.99
N LEU A 215 21.08 1.32 -8.92
CA LEU A 215 21.49 1.67 -7.55
C LEU A 215 22.50 0.63 -7.07
N ASP A 216 23.68 1.06 -6.60
CA ASP A 216 24.69 0.16 -6.04
C ASP A 216 24.43 -0.04 -4.55
N LEU A 217 23.75 -1.15 -4.21
CA LEU A 217 23.19 -1.33 -2.87
C LEU A 217 24.26 -1.18 -1.77
N PHE A 218 25.47 -1.69 -2.02
CA PHE A 218 26.57 -1.70 -1.04
C PHE A 218 27.64 -0.63 -1.31
N ASN A 219 27.48 0.23 -2.32
CA ASN A 219 28.48 1.22 -2.76
C ASN A 219 29.84 0.59 -3.11
N ASP A 220 29.86 -0.67 -3.54
CA ASP A 220 31.08 -1.43 -3.79
C ASP A 220 31.04 -2.22 -5.12
N GLY A 221 29.96 -2.08 -5.88
CA GLY A 221 29.76 -2.68 -7.20
C GLY A 221 29.48 -4.19 -7.18
N SER A 222 29.21 -4.77 -6.00
CA SER A 222 28.91 -6.20 -5.84
C SER A 222 27.44 -6.54 -6.14
N LEU A 223 26.50 -5.63 -5.86
CA LEU A 223 25.08 -5.85 -6.06
C LEU A 223 24.38 -4.56 -6.55
N LEU A 224 23.88 -4.59 -7.78
CA LEU A 224 23.13 -3.49 -8.36
C LEU A 224 21.64 -3.80 -8.41
N ILE A 225 20.80 -2.89 -7.92
CA ILE A 225 19.36 -2.87 -8.17
C ILE A 225 19.12 -2.09 -9.47
N ILE A 226 18.22 -2.58 -10.31
CA ILE A 226 18.00 -2.09 -11.67
C ILE A 226 16.53 -1.74 -11.83
N ASN A 227 16.23 -0.53 -12.29
CA ASN A 227 14.86 -0.19 -12.69
C ASN A 227 14.51 -0.96 -13.98
N ALA A 228 13.45 -1.76 -13.96
CA ALA A 228 13.05 -2.65 -15.05
C ALA A 228 11.58 -2.40 -15.46
N PRO A 229 11.26 -1.21 -15.98
CA PRO A 229 9.88 -0.82 -16.25
C PRO A 229 9.26 -1.67 -17.38
N GLY A 230 7.92 -1.70 -17.40
CA GLY A 230 7.12 -2.32 -18.46
C GLY A 230 6.11 -3.33 -17.91
N HIS A 231 6.53 -4.21 -16.99
CA HIS A 231 5.63 -5.21 -16.43
C HIS A 231 4.62 -4.61 -15.44
N LEU A 232 5.11 -4.06 -14.32
CA LEU A 232 4.30 -3.37 -13.32
C LEU A 232 5.04 -2.12 -12.79
N PRO A 233 4.32 -1.07 -12.34
CA PRO A 233 4.95 0.01 -11.57
C PRO A 233 5.77 -0.54 -10.40
N GLY A 234 6.97 0.01 -10.17
CA GLY A 234 7.89 -0.48 -9.15
C GLY A 234 8.65 -1.76 -9.50
N HIS A 235 8.57 -2.26 -10.74
CA HIS A 235 9.33 -3.45 -11.16
C HIS A 235 10.85 -3.18 -11.21
N ILE A 236 11.60 -4.00 -10.46
CA ILE A 236 13.06 -3.94 -10.34
C ILE A 236 13.68 -5.33 -10.51
N ASN A 237 14.94 -5.33 -10.96
CA ASN A 237 15.75 -6.54 -11.11
C ASN A 237 17.11 -6.37 -10.40
N ILE A 238 17.86 -7.45 -10.26
CA ILE A 238 19.18 -7.45 -9.61
C ILE A 238 20.27 -7.86 -10.60
N LEU A 239 21.42 -7.19 -10.55
CA LEU A 239 22.67 -7.66 -11.15
C LEU A 239 23.72 -7.87 -10.05
N ALA A 240 24.06 -9.13 -9.82
CA ALA A 240 24.96 -9.59 -8.78
C ALA A 240 26.33 -9.99 -9.37
N ARG A 241 27.42 -9.47 -8.80
CA ARG A 241 28.77 -9.93 -9.11
C ARG A 241 29.12 -11.11 -8.20
N THR A 242 29.25 -12.30 -8.78
CA THR A 242 29.51 -13.53 -8.02
C THR A 242 30.99 -13.91 -7.97
N THR A 243 31.78 -13.42 -8.92
CA THR A 243 33.26 -13.53 -8.95
C THR A 243 33.83 -12.29 -9.65
N ASP A 244 35.16 -12.17 -9.73
CA ASP A 244 35.80 -11.06 -10.45
C ASP A 244 35.36 -10.93 -11.93
N THR A 245 34.96 -12.04 -12.55
CA THR A 245 34.63 -12.13 -13.98
C THR A 245 33.19 -12.53 -14.28
N ARG A 246 32.42 -13.00 -13.29
CA ARG A 246 31.04 -13.46 -13.49
C ARG A 246 30.02 -12.54 -12.83
N GLN A 247 28.95 -12.29 -13.57
CA GLN A 247 27.77 -11.59 -13.09
C GLN A 247 26.52 -12.41 -13.41
N VAL A 248 25.54 -12.33 -12.51
CA VAL A 248 24.23 -12.98 -12.64
C VAL A 248 23.17 -11.90 -12.57
N TYR A 249 22.28 -11.87 -13.55
CA TYR A 249 21.10 -11.03 -13.60
C TYR A 249 19.89 -11.85 -13.13
N LEU A 250 19.23 -11.38 -12.08
CA LEU A 250 18.02 -11.96 -11.53
C LEU A 250 16.84 -11.08 -11.96
N GLY A 251 16.03 -11.61 -12.88
CA GLY A 251 14.85 -10.94 -13.39
C GLY A 251 13.59 -11.50 -12.75
N GLY A 252 12.72 -10.64 -12.23
CA GLY A 252 11.32 -11.00 -12.03
C GLY A 252 10.59 -11.09 -13.38
N ASP A 253 9.35 -10.62 -13.40
CA ASP A 253 8.48 -10.63 -14.58
C ASP A 253 8.82 -9.61 -15.69
N ALA A 254 10.09 -9.21 -15.78
CA ALA A 254 10.59 -8.48 -16.94
C ALA A 254 10.52 -9.33 -18.22
N CYS A 255 10.53 -10.67 -18.10
CA CYS A 255 10.35 -11.61 -19.19
C CYS A 255 9.91 -12.98 -18.64
N HIS A 256 8.73 -13.46 -19.05
CA HIS A 256 8.16 -14.71 -18.53
C HIS A 256 8.66 -15.99 -19.22
N ASP A 257 9.26 -15.89 -20.41
CA ASP A 257 9.75 -17.05 -21.15
C ASP A 257 11.04 -16.73 -21.92
N ARG A 258 12.04 -17.62 -21.84
CA ARG A 258 13.34 -17.44 -22.51
C ARG A 258 13.23 -17.26 -24.02
N ARG A 259 12.21 -17.82 -24.66
CA ARG A 259 11.96 -17.68 -26.10
C ARG A 259 11.65 -16.24 -26.51
N ILE A 260 11.14 -15.41 -25.58
CA ILE A 260 10.96 -13.96 -25.81
C ILE A 260 12.33 -13.27 -25.78
N LEU A 261 13.18 -13.62 -24.81
CA LEU A 261 14.53 -13.10 -24.72
C LEU A 261 15.35 -13.43 -25.98
N THR A 262 15.30 -14.67 -26.47
CA THR A 262 16.03 -15.09 -27.69
C THR A 262 15.43 -14.56 -28.98
N GLY A 263 14.17 -14.08 -28.96
CA GLY A 263 13.43 -13.60 -30.12
C GLY A 263 12.76 -14.71 -30.95
N GLU A 264 12.70 -15.94 -30.43
CA GLU A 264 11.94 -17.04 -31.04
C GLU A 264 10.42 -16.81 -30.94
N LYS A 265 9.97 -16.16 -29.86
CA LYS A 265 8.57 -15.79 -29.62
C LYS A 265 8.45 -14.29 -29.33
N ALA A 266 7.28 -13.74 -29.62
CA ALA A 266 6.87 -12.41 -29.18
C ALA A 266 6.08 -12.49 -27.87
N ILE A 267 5.88 -11.35 -27.22
CA ILE A 267 4.97 -11.23 -26.07
C ILE A 267 3.55 -11.55 -26.54
N GLY A 268 2.84 -12.40 -25.78
CA GLY A 268 1.45 -12.76 -26.02
C GLY A 268 0.48 -11.61 -25.77
N GLU A 269 -0.56 -11.53 -26.58
CA GLU A 269 -1.70 -10.63 -26.41
C GLU A 269 -2.99 -11.43 -26.60
N TRP A 270 -4.03 -11.09 -25.85
CA TRP A 270 -5.33 -11.76 -25.94
C TRP A 270 -6.47 -10.74 -25.84
N SER A 271 -7.67 -11.12 -26.28
CA SER A 271 -8.86 -10.29 -26.08
C SER A 271 -9.58 -10.67 -24.79
N ASP A 272 -9.95 -9.69 -23.95
CA ASP A 272 -10.87 -9.92 -22.85
C ASP A 272 -12.32 -10.13 -23.32
N ALA A 273 -13.22 -10.40 -22.39
CA ALA A 273 -14.65 -10.63 -22.67
C ALA A 273 -15.37 -9.39 -23.26
N GLU A 274 -14.76 -8.21 -23.15
CA GLU A 274 -15.26 -6.94 -23.67
C GLU A 274 -14.60 -6.58 -25.02
N GLY A 275 -13.69 -7.43 -25.51
CA GLY A 275 -12.99 -7.26 -26.78
C GLY A 275 -11.74 -6.38 -26.71
N HIS A 276 -11.30 -5.95 -25.53
CA HIS A 276 -10.06 -5.20 -25.40
C HIS A 276 -8.85 -6.11 -25.56
N VAL A 277 -7.81 -5.61 -26.21
CA VAL A 277 -6.51 -6.30 -26.27
C VAL A 277 -5.80 -6.13 -24.93
N CYS A 278 -5.48 -7.25 -24.29
CA CYS A 278 -4.79 -7.38 -23.03
C CYS A 278 -3.37 -7.92 -23.24
N CYS A 279 -2.49 -7.56 -22.31
CA CYS A 279 -1.10 -8.02 -22.22
C CYS A 279 -0.78 -8.25 -20.73
N ILE A 280 0.14 -9.17 -20.45
CA ILE A 280 0.63 -9.40 -19.08
C ILE A 280 1.48 -8.24 -18.56
N HIS A 281 2.05 -7.44 -19.47
CA HIS A 281 2.80 -6.23 -19.14
C HIS A 281 1.88 -5.01 -19.19
N ALA A 282 1.95 -4.17 -18.16
CA ALA A 282 1.24 -2.90 -18.10
C ALA A 282 1.54 -1.98 -19.30
N ASP A 283 2.80 -2.00 -19.76
CA ASP A 283 3.24 -1.36 -21.00
C ASP A 283 4.14 -2.33 -21.78
N LYS A 284 3.54 -2.97 -22.79
CA LYS A 284 4.21 -3.93 -23.67
C LYS A 284 5.45 -3.33 -24.34
N LYS A 285 5.36 -2.09 -24.84
CA LYS A 285 6.46 -1.47 -25.59
C LYS A 285 7.65 -1.22 -24.67
N VAL A 286 7.40 -0.70 -23.47
CA VAL A 286 8.45 -0.47 -22.48
C VAL A 286 9.03 -1.81 -21.99
N ALA A 287 8.22 -2.85 -21.84
CA ALA A 287 8.70 -4.20 -21.54
C ALA A 287 9.64 -4.75 -22.64
N GLU A 288 9.29 -4.59 -23.92
CA GLU A 288 10.15 -4.96 -25.05
C GLU A 288 11.50 -4.22 -25.04
N GLU A 289 11.51 -2.94 -24.68
CA GLU A 289 12.74 -2.17 -24.50
C GLU A 289 13.60 -2.71 -23.35
N THR A 290 12.97 -3.05 -22.22
CA THR A 290 13.63 -3.67 -21.06
C THR A 290 14.23 -5.04 -21.44
N ILE A 291 13.48 -5.91 -22.12
CA ILE A 291 13.97 -7.19 -22.64
C ILE A 291 15.14 -6.97 -23.60
N GLY A 292 15.08 -5.95 -24.45
CA GLY A 292 16.17 -5.56 -25.35
C GLY A 292 17.46 -5.19 -24.62
N ARG A 293 17.37 -4.55 -23.44
CA ARG A 293 18.53 -4.27 -22.57
C ARG A 293 19.08 -5.55 -21.93
N ILE A 294 18.20 -6.43 -21.46
CA ILE A 294 18.59 -7.73 -20.87
C ILE A 294 19.31 -8.60 -21.91
N ARG A 295 18.82 -8.65 -23.15
CA ARG A 295 19.47 -9.36 -24.27
C ARG A 295 20.89 -8.86 -24.53
N LYS A 296 21.14 -7.56 -24.42
CA LYS A 296 22.49 -6.98 -24.55
C LYS A 296 23.43 -7.43 -23.43
N LEU A 297 22.92 -7.57 -22.21
CA LEU A 297 23.71 -8.10 -21.09
C LEU A 297 24.05 -9.58 -21.30
N GLU A 298 23.09 -10.38 -21.76
CA GLU A 298 23.34 -11.81 -22.07
C GLU A 298 24.42 -11.95 -23.15
N ALA A 299 24.38 -11.12 -24.19
CA ALA A 299 25.41 -11.07 -25.23
C ALA A 299 26.81 -10.67 -24.71
N GLN A 300 26.88 -10.01 -23.54
CA GLN A 300 28.13 -9.66 -22.86
C GLN A 300 28.62 -10.76 -21.90
N GLY A 301 27.93 -11.90 -21.84
CA GLY A 301 28.29 -13.03 -20.97
C GLY A 301 27.73 -12.93 -19.56
N VAL A 302 26.79 -12.02 -19.28
CA VAL A 302 26.03 -12.03 -18.03
C VAL A 302 25.05 -13.20 -18.07
N GLU A 303 25.04 -14.02 -17.01
CA GLU A 303 24.05 -15.08 -16.89
C GLU A 303 22.69 -14.48 -16.52
N ILE A 304 21.64 -14.75 -17.32
CA ILE A 304 20.28 -14.27 -17.06
C ILE A 304 19.42 -15.41 -16.50
N ILE A 305 18.78 -15.14 -15.36
CA ILE A 305 17.85 -16.06 -14.71
C ILE A 305 16.55 -15.30 -14.44
N PHE A 306 15.43 -15.77 -14.99
CA PHE A 306 14.10 -15.23 -14.70
C PHE A 306 13.39 -16.04 -13.61
N ALA A 307 12.44 -15.41 -12.91
CA ALA A 307 11.65 -16.07 -11.87
C ALA A 307 10.92 -17.33 -12.39
N HIS A 308 10.47 -17.30 -13.64
CA HIS A 308 9.75 -18.41 -14.30
C HIS A 308 10.63 -19.25 -15.24
N ASP A 309 11.96 -19.26 -15.03
CA ASP A 309 12.90 -19.91 -15.93
C ASP A 309 12.98 -21.44 -15.74
N VAL A 310 12.06 -22.14 -16.40
CA VAL A 310 11.97 -23.61 -16.45
C VAL A 310 13.24 -24.27 -16.97
N GLU A 311 13.90 -23.66 -17.95
CA GLU A 311 15.11 -24.24 -18.56
C GLU A 311 16.30 -24.15 -17.60
N TRP A 312 16.39 -23.04 -16.87
CA TRP A 312 17.41 -22.87 -15.86
C TRP A 312 17.20 -23.82 -14.67
N GLU A 313 15.98 -23.89 -14.12
CA GLU A 313 15.67 -24.75 -12.97
C GLU A 313 15.92 -26.23 -13.27
N ASN A 314 15.45 -26.72 -14.43
CA ASN A 314 15.56 -28.14 -14.78
C ASN A 314 16.95 -28.56 -15.28
N SER A 315 17.87 -27.60 -15.44
CA SER A 315 19.23 -27.93 -15.88
C SER A 315 20.00 -28.66 -14.79
N GLU A 316 20.53 -29.85 -15.09
CA GLU A 316 21.30 -30.66 -14.12
C GLU A 316 22.49 -29.89 -13.52
N ARG A 317 23.10 -29.00 -14.31
CA ARG A 317 24.22 -28.14 -13.89
C ARG A 317 23.84 -27.17 -12.76
N ASN A 318 22.56 -26.88 -12.58
CA ASN A 318 22.05 -25.91 -11.62
C ASN A 318 21.53 -26.56 -10.33
N ARG A 319 21.47 -27.90 -10.23
CA ARG A 319 20.99 -28.60 -9.02
C ARG A 319 21.74 -28.20 -7.76
N GLY A 320 23.07 -28.03 -7.86
CA GLY A 320 23.93 -27.58 -6.76
C GLY A 320 23.88 -26.07 -6.47
N ARG A 321 23.05 -25.30 -7.18
CA ARG A 321 22.91 -23.84 -7.00
C ARG A 321 21.69 -23.45 -6.16
N PHE A 322 20.90 -24.43 -5.76
CA PHE A 322 19.86 -24.24 -4.76
C PHE A 322 20.47 -24.18 -3.36
N PHE A 323 19.91 -23.34 -2.50
CA PHE A 323 20.42 -23.17 -1.16
C PHE A 323 20.25 -24.46 -0.34
N GLY A 324 21.33 -24.90 0.30
CA GLY A 324 21.33 -26.17 1.04
C GLY A 324 21.29 -27.43 0.19
N ALA A 325 21.53 -27.34 -1.13
CA ALA A 325 21.73 -28.52 -1.94
C ALA A 325 22.96 -29.30 -1.44
N GLU A 326 22.76 -30.58 -1.11
CA GLU A 326 23.87 -31.47 -0.78
C GLU A 326 24.83 -31.53 -1.98
N ALA A 327 26.14 -31.42 -1.73
CA ALA A 327 27.14 -31.65 -2.75
C ALA A 327 26.87 -33.02 -3.37
N VAL A 328 26.63 -33.07 -4.69
CA VAL A 328 26.29 -34.31 -5.40
C VAL A 328 27.38 -35.34 -5.12
N THR A 329 27.07 -36.25 -4.21
CA THR A 329 27.81 -37.49 -3.95
C THR A 329 26.77 -38.59 -3.90
N ASP A 330 27.03 -39.64 -4.68
CA ASP A 330 26.07 -40.67 -5.04
C ASP A 330 25.40 -41.40 -3.86
N SER A 331 24.09 -41.63 -4.03
CA SER A 331 23.29 -42.78 -3.57
C SER A 331 22.94 -42.96 -2.07
N ASN A 332 21.62 -42.88 -1.81
CA ASN A 332 20.73 -43.96 -1.31
C ASN A 332 19.77 -43.49 -0.17
N PRO A 333 18.43 -43.76 -0.23
CA PRO A 333 17.45 -43.12 0.64
C PRO A 333 16.95 -44.04 1.77
N GLN A 334 16.86 -43.53 3.01
CA GLN A 334 16.07 -44.18 4.05
C GLN A 334 15.83 -43.28 5.28
N PHE A 335 14.58 -42.85 5.48
CA PHE A 335 13.73 -43.12 6.67
C PHE A 335 12.63 -42.06 6.85
N LYS A 336 11.38 -42.54 6.88
CA LYS A 336 10.16 -41.86 7.35
C LYS A 336 10.01 -42.08 8.86
N ALA A 337 9.41 -41.12 9.58
CA ALA A 337 8.28 -41.36 10.50
C ALA A 337 7.65 -40.06 11.05
N PRO A 338 6.37 -40.06 11.46
CA PRO A 338 5.49 -38.88 11.56
C PRO A 338 5.15 -38.47 13.01
N LEU A 339 4.63 -37.24 13.20
CA LEU A 339 4.00 -36.80 14.45
C LEU A 339 2.52 -36.41 14.22
N GLN A 340 1.68 -36.89 15.12
CA GLN A 340 0.21 -36.75 15.17
C GLN A 340 -0.25 -35.59 16.09
N PRO A 341 -1.54 -35.19 16.06
CA PRO A 341 -2.02 -33.83 16.35
C PRO A 341 -2.52 -33.60 17.78
N ILE A 342 -2.59 -32.32 18.20
CA ILE A 342 -3.18 -31.88 19.48
C ILE A 342 -4.50 -31.14 19.23
N LEU A 343 -5.54 -31.57 19.95
CA LEU A 343 -6.93 -31.09 19.94
C LEU A 343 -7.12 -29.76 20.70
N ARG A 344 -8.10 -28.96 20.21
CA ARG A 344 -8.68 -27.75 20.84
C ARG A 344 -9.93 -28.07 21.67
N THR A 345 -10.26 -27.21 22.65
CA THR A 345 -11.60 -26.58 22.94
C THR A 345 -11.61 -25.88 24.33
N PRO A 346 -12.59 -25.03 24.73
CA PRO A 346 -13.08 -23.78 24.11
C PRO A 346 -13.21 -22.58 25.12
N MET A 347 -13.68 -21.43 24.60
CA MET A 347 -13.83 -20.11 25.25
C MET A 347 -14.87 -19.98 26.39
N ALA A 348 -14.75 -18.92 27.19
CA ALA A 348 -15.85 -18.28 27.91
C ALA A 348 -15.85 -16.73 27.72
N SER A 349 -17.03 -16.17 27.48
CA SER A 349 -17.33 -14.76 27.21
C SER A 349 -17.80 -14.01 28.46
N SER A 350 -17.49 -12.72 28.59
CA SER A 350 -18.33 -11.80 29.40
C SER A 350 -18.45 -10.42 28.76
N GLN A 351 -19.70 -9.98 28.59
CA GLN A 351 -20.12 -8.66 28.14
C GLN A 351 -20.09 -7.67 29.32
N HIS A 352 -19.54 -6.47 29.10
CA HIS A 352 -19.74 -5.33 29.99
C HIS A 352 -20.17 -4.08 29.20
N ARG A 353 -21.29 -3.50 29.64
CA ARG A 353 -21.88 -2.22 29.18
C ARG A 353 -21.36 -1.09 30.09
N PRO A 354 -21.10 0.13 29.57
CA PRO A 354 -20.74 1.26 30.42
C PRO A 354 -21.99 2.01 30.95
N PRO A 355 -21.92 2.66 32.13
CA PRO A 355 -22.98 3.52 32.66
C PRO A 355 -22.86 4.99 32.18
N PRO A 356 -23.89 5.84 32.39
CA PRO A 356 -23.98 7.16 31.75
C PRO A 356 -23.20 8.27 32.49
N TYR A 357 -22.63 9.18 31.71
CA TYR A 357 -21.90 10.36 32.17
C TYR A 357 -22.81 11.34 32.92
N THR A 358 -22.42 11.68 34.15
CA THR A 358 -22.96 12.81 34.92
C THR A 358 -21.97 13.97 34.85
N ILE A 359 -22.43 15.16 34.47
CA ILE A 359 -21.63 16.39 34.42
C ILE A 359 -21.51 16.93 35.85
N LEU A 360 -20.30 16.92 36.41
CA LEU A 360 -19.95 17.65 37.62
C LEU A 360 -19.15 18.89 37.25
N SER A 361 -19.75 20.04 37.46
CA SER A 361 -19.11 21.36 37.42
C SER A 361 -18.39 21.60 38.74
N THR A 362 -17.06 21.72 38.72
CA THR A 362 -16.30 22.45 39.73
C THR A 362 -15.05 23.07 39.09
N SER A 363 -15.08 24.38 38.86
CA SER A 363 -13.92 25.19 38.51
C SER A 363 -13.00 25.35 39.75
N SER A 364 -11.97 24.51 39.84
CA SER A 364 -10.80 24.78 40.67
C SER A 364 -9.82 25.57 39.81
N GLU A 365 -9.59 26.85 40.14
CA GLU A 365 -8.49 27.62 39.54
C GLU A 365 -7.17 26.91 39.84
N MET A 366 -6.59 26.31 38.80
CA MET A 366 -5.26 25.72 38.89
C MET A 366 -4.21 26.82 38.76
N SER A 367 -3.30 26.88 39.71
CA SER A 367 -2.02 27.59 39.58
C SER A 367 -1.18 26.89 38.50
N LEU A 368 -1.02 27.53 37.34
CA LEU A 368 -0.17 27.03 36.25
C LEU A 368 1.30 27.28 36.58
N THR A 369 2.18 26.32 36.23
CA THR A 369 3.63 26.59 36.26
C THR A 369 4.00 27.67 35.24
N PRO A 370 5.15 28.34 35.37
CA PRO A 370 5.60 29.32 34.36
C PRO A 370 5.65 28.75 32.93
N GLU A 371 6.01 27.48 32.78
CA GLU A 371 6.01 26.79 31.49
C GLU A 371 4.59 26.56 30.96
N GLN A 372 3.67 26.08 31.81
CA GLN A 372 2.26 25.91 31.42
C GLN A 372 1.59 27.24 31.09
N GLN A 373 1.93 28.31 31.81
CA GLN A 373 1.46 29.65 31.54
C GLN A 373 1.92 30.13 30.16
N SER A 374 3.19 29.92 29.81
CA SER A 374 3.71 30.24 28.48
C SER A 374 3.04 29.44 27.36
N LEU A 375 2.76 28.15 27.59
CA LEU A 375 2.02 27.32 26.64
C LEU A 375 0.56 27.76 26.51
N LYS A 376 -0.08 28.19 27.59
CA LYS A 376 -1.43 28.76 27.57
C LYS A 376 -1.49 30.07 26.79
N GLU A 377 -0.51 30.95 26.96
CA GLU A 377 -0.41 32.19 26.16
C GLU A 377 -0.24 31.87 24.67
N ARG A 378 0.56 30.84 24.35
CA ARG A 378 0.67 30.35 22.97
C ARG A 378 -0.65 29.80 22.44
N PHE A 379 -1.39 29.05 23.24
CA PHE A 379 -2.73 28.59 22.88
C PHE A 379 -3.64 29.78 22.55
N ASP A 380 -3.67 30.81 23.40
CA ASP A 380 -4.53 31.97 23.20
C ASP A 380 -4.15 32.73 21.93
N ALA A 381 -2.86 32.82 21.63
CA ALA A 381 -2.38 33.44 20.39
C ALA A 381 -2.73 32.64 19.12
N GLU A 382 -2.65 31.30 19.17
CA GLU A 382 -2.88 30.46 17.98
C GLU A 382 -4.36 30.11 17.77
N LEU A 383 -5.07 29.81 18.85
CA LEU A 383 -6.43 29.24 18.83
C LEU A 383 -7.49 30.17 19.45
N GLY A 384 -7.10 31.29 20.04
CA GLY A 384 -8.02 32.21 20.70
C GLY A 384 -8.43 31.72 22.10
N PRO A 385 -8.54 32.63 23.08
CA PRO A 385 -8.84 32.26 24.46
C PRO A 385 -10.21 31.58 24.63
N GLU A 386 -11.17 31.88 23.74
CA GLU A 386 -12.51 31.30 23.74
C GLU A 386 -12.55 29.82 23.35
N ALA A 387 -11.49 29.30 22.72
CA ALA A 387 -11.36 27.89 22.36
C ALA A 387 -10.84 27.03 23.51
N PHE A 388 -10.35 27.65 24.59
CA PHE A 388 -9.79 26.93 25.73
C PHE A 388 -10.90 26.39 26.62
N ASP A 389 -11.01 25.07 26.71
CA ASP A 389 -12.00 24.37 27.53
C ASP A 389 -11.34 23.40 28.51
N GLU A 390 -12.16 22.68 29.28
CA GLU A 390 -11.70 21.77 30.32
C GLU A 390 -10.77 20.68 29.75
N GLN A 391 -11.04 20.19 28.54
CA GLN A 391 -10.22 19.17 27.91
C GLN A 391 -8.82 19.69 27.58
N TRP A 392 -8.71 20.89 27.02
CA TRP A 392 -7.42 21.55 26.80
C TRP A 392 -6.68 21.84 28.11
N SER A 393 -7.40 22.22 29.17
CA SER A 393 -6.83 22.42 30.50
C SER A 393 -6.23 21.12 31.07
N LYS A 394 -6.94 19.99 30.95
CA LYS A 394 -6.43 18.67 31.35
C LYS A 394 -5.22 18.27 30.53
N LEU A 395 -5.25 18.48 29.22
CA LEU A 395 -4.11 18.15 28.37
C LEU A 395 -2.87 18.98 28.75
N LEU A 396 -3.02 20.28 29.02
CA LEU A 396 -1.95 21.15 29.50
C LEU A 396 -1.39 20.69 30.86
N LYS A 397 -2.27 20.20 31.75
CA LYS A 397 -1.90 19.69 33.07
C LYS A 397 -1.10 18.39 32.98
N TYR A 398 -1.59 17.42 32.21
CA TYR A 398 -1.06 16.05 32.20
C TYR A 398 0.06 15.81 31.18
N SER A 399 0.07 16.55 30.08
CA SER A 399 1.13 16.45 29.07
C SER A 399 1.33 17.78 28.33
N PRO A 400 2.11 18.71 28.90
CA PRO A 400 2.47 19.99 28.26
C PRO A 400 3.07 19.83 26.86
N GLU A 401 3.82 18.75 26.61
CA GLU A 401 4.44 18.46 25.32
C GLU A 401 3.40 18.07 24.28
N MET A 402 2.47 17.18 24.62
CA MET A 402 1.37 16.80 23.74
C MET A 402 0.41 17.98 23.53
N PHE A 403 0.18 18.80 24.56
CA PHE A 403 -0.57 20.05 24.44
C PHE A 403 0.06 20.97 23.38
N LYS A 404 1.37 21.24 23.49
CA LYS A 404 2.11 22.08 22.53
C LYS A 404 2.00 21.54 21.10
N ALA A 405 2.17 20.23 20.92
CA ALA A 405 2.05 19.59 19.61
C ALA A 405 0.61 19.70 19.06
N SER A 406 -0.39 19.45 19.90
CA SER A 406 -1.81 19.51 19.52
C SER A 406 -2.24 20.93 19.15
N VAL A 407 -1.77 21.95 19.87
CA VAL A 407 -1.99 23.37 19.52
C VAL A 407 -1.39 23.68 18.15
N THR A 408 -0.14 23.28 17.94
CA THR A 408 0.58 23.51 16.67
C THR A 408 -0.18 22.91 15.49
N MET A 409 -0.63 21.65 15.63
CA MET A 409 -1.37 20.91 14.60
C MET A 409 -2.75 21.52 14.35
N THR A 410 -3.51 21.82 15.41
CA THR A 410 -4.84 22.46 15.32
C THR A 410 -4.77 23.85 14.70
N GLY A 411 -3.64 24.55 14.87
CA GLY A 411 -3.42 25.88 14.31
C GLY A 411 -3.14 25.91 12.80
N VAL A 412 -2.81 24.77 12.16
CA VAL A 412 -2.41 24.76 10.73
C VAL A 412 -3.55 25.25 9.82
N PRO A 413 -4.77 24.67 9.85
CA PRO A 413 -5.89 25.15 9.03
C PRO A 413 -6.23 26.63 9.30
N ARG A 414 -6.10 27.07 10.56
CA ARG A 414 -6.41 28.45 10.97
C ARG A 414 -5.43 29.48 10.44
N ARG A 415 -4.17 29.09 10.22
CA ARG A 415 -3.13 29.94 9.62
C ARG A 415 -3.24 29.98 8.10
N LYS A 416 -3.57 28.84 7.48
CA LYS A 416 -3.69 28.73 6.02
C LYS A 416 -4.92 29.46 5.49
N GLN A 417 -6.07 29.30 6.15
CA GLN A 417 -7.33 29.96 5.81
C GLN A 417 -7.75 29.78 4.36
N HIS A 418 -7.52 28.59 3.77
CA HIS A 418 -8.10 28.26 2.48
C HIS A 418 -9.62 28.14 2.58
N LEU A 419 -10.13 27.68 3.74
CA LEU A 419 -11.54 27.74 4.10
C LEU A 419 -11.79 28.85 5.13
N SER A 420 -12.96 29.49 5.05
CA SER A 420 -13.37 30.44 6.10
C SER A 420 -13.58 29.74 7.45
N ALA A 421 -13.41 30.46 8.56
CA ALA A 421 -13.61 29.92 9.90
C ALA A 421 -15.00 29.28 10.12
N LYS A 422 -16.03 29.81 9.42
CA LYS A 422 -17.37 29.21 9.38
C LYS A 422 -17.33 27.82 8.76
N ILE A 423 -16.76 27.67 7.57
CA ILE A 423 -16.68 26.38 6.87
C ILE A 423 -15.79 25.39 7.61
N GLN A 424 -14.64 25.82 8.17
CA GLN A 424 -13.80 24.96 9.01
C GLN A 424 -14.59 24.35 10.19
N SER A 425 -15.47 25.16 10.81
CA SER A 425 -16.32 24.71 11.92
C SER A 425 -17.41 23.73 11.47
N LEU A 426 -18.02 23.97 10.30
CA LEU A 426 -19.03 23.08 9.72
C LEU A 426 -18.43 21.73 9.28
N VAL A 427 -17.22 21.73 8.70
CA VAL A 427 -16.46 20.52 8.38
C VAL A 427 -16.09 19.73 9.63
N SER A 428 -15.61 20.40 10.67
CA SER A 428 -15.29 19.72 11.94
C SER A 428 -16.56 19.15 12.60
N LEU A 429 -17.70 19.83 12.46
CA LEU A 429 -19.00 19.35 12.93
C LEU A 429 -19.42 18.08 12.21
N SER A 430 -19.28 17.97 10.89
CA SER A 430 -19.66 16.75 10.16
C SER A 430 -18.84 15.54 10.60
N VAL A 431 -17.52 15.71 10.79
CA VAL A 431 -16.64 14.64 11.31
C VAL A 431 -17.08 14.20 12.71
N ALA A 432 -17.40 15.15 13.59
CA ALA A 432 -17.84 14.84 14.94
C ALA A 432 -19.24 14.16 14.99
N ALA A 433 -20.13 14.56 14.08
CA ALA A 433 -21.52 14.11 14.00
C ALA A 433 -21.73 12.87 13.12
N ALA A 434 -20.71 12.43 12.38
CA ALA A 434 -20.77 11.22 11.57
C ALA A 434 -21.18 10.02 12.43
N SER A 435 -22.04 9.14 11.88
CA SER A 435 -22.55 7.95 12.59
C SER A 435 -21.45 6.98 13.02
N THR A 436 -20.28 7.05 12.37
CA THR A 436 -19.07 6.28 12.71
C THR A 436 -18.26 6.87 13.86
N HIS A 437 -18.61 8.08 14.35
CA HIS A 437 -17.91 8.76 15.45
C HIS A 437 -18.84 9.21 16.59
N LEU A 438 -19.93 9.94 16.28
CA LEU A 438 -20.99 10.38 17.20
C LEU A 438 -20.51 10.91 18.57
N ARG A 439 -19.55 11.83 18.57
CA ARG A 439 -18.97 12.36 19.81
C ARG A 439 -19.67 13.64 20.26
N VAL A 440 -20.62 13.50 21.18
CA VAL A 440 -21.46 14.62 21.68
C VAL A 440 -20.67 15.86 22.13
N PRO A 441 -19.59 15.75 22.94
CA PRO A 441 -18.82 16.95 23.33
C PRO A 441 -18.26 17.72 22.13
N ASN A 442 -17.77 17.01 21.10
CA ASN A 442 -17.22 17.65 19.91
C ASN A 442 -18.34 18.24 19.04
N ILE A 443 -19.49 17.56 18.93
CA ILE A 443 -20.68 18.10 18.25
C ILE A 443 -21.08 19.44 18.89
N GLN A 444 -21.13 19.51 20.23
CA GLN A 444 -21.42 20.75 20.95
C GLN A 444 -20.36 21.82 20.69
N ARG A 445 -19.07 21.45 20.78
CA ARG A 445 -17.92 22.36 20.55
C ARG A 445 -17.98 22.98 19.15
N TYR A 446 -18.13 22.18 18.11
CA TYR A 446 -18.13 22.67 16.73
C TYR A 446 -19.42 23.36 16.33
N THR A 447 -20.58 22.97 16.89
CA THR A 447 -21.84 23.72 16.74
C THR A 447 -21.70 25.13 17.31
N LYS A 448 -21.18 25.27 18.53
CA LYS A 448 -20.95 26.57 19.17
C LYS A 448 -20.00 27.44 18.34
N ARG A 449 -18.91 26.86 17.83
CA ARG A 449 -17.94 27.55 16.98
C ARG A 449 -18.54 27.97 15.63
N ALA A 450 -19.34 27.12 14.99
CA ALA A 450 -20.01 27.47 13.75
C ALA A 450 -20.94 28.67 13.94
N LEU A 451 -21.76 28.68 14.99
CA LEU A 451 -22.63 29.80 15.35
C LEU A 451 -21.84 31.09 15.61
N ALA A 452 -20.74 31.00 16.38
CA ALA A 452 -19.88 32.15 16.66
C ALA A 452 -19.22 32.72 15.39
N ASN A 453 -18.96 31.87 14.39
CA ASN A 453 -18.44 32.25 13.07
C ASN A 453 -19.55 32.63 12.07
N GLY A 454 -20.78 32.84 12.54
CA GLY A 454 -21.88 33.34 11.72
C GLY A 454 -22.63 32.27 10.91
N ALA A 455 -22.49 30.98 11.24
CA ALA A 455 -23.36 29.96 10.67
C ALA A 455 -24.79 30.13 11.19
N SER A 456 -25.75 30.04 10.27
CA SER A 456 -27.17 29.99 10.59
C SER A 456 -27.56 28.63 11.16
N LYS A 457 -28.74 28.57 11.81
CA LYS A 457 -29.36 27.31 12.23
C LYS A 457 -29.56 26.38 11.02
N GLN A 458 -29.98 26.92 9.89
CA GLN A 458 -30.27 26.18 8.67
C GLN A 458 -29.01 25.52 8.11
N GLU A 459 -27.87 26.24 8.06
CA GLU A 459 -26.60 25.67 7.59
C GLU A 459 -26.14 24.51 8.47
N ILE A 460 -26.28 24.63 9.80
CA ILE A 460 -25.94 23.56 10.75
C ILE A 460 -26.84 22.35 10.54
N VAL A 461 -28.16 22.56 10.40
CA VAL A 461 -29.11 21.47 10.12
C VAL A 461 -28.77 20.80 8.79
N GLU A 462 -28.44 21.57 7.75
CA GLU A 462 -28.07 21.03 6.46
C GLU A 462 -26.79 20.17 6.55
N VAL A 463 -25.76 20.59 7.30
CA VAL A 463 -24.57 19.75 7.58
C VAL A 463 -24.96 18.42 8.22
N LEU A 464 -25.87 18.43 9.20
CA LEU A 464 -26.33 17.19 9.85
C LEU A 464 -27.11 16.29 8.88
N CYS A 465 -27.93 16.87 8.00
CA CYS A 465 -28.63 16.14 6.95
C CYS A 465 -27.69 15.55 5.89
N LEU A 466 -26.64 16.28 5.50
CA LEU A 466 -25.61 15.76 4.59
C LEU A 466 -24.87 14.58 5.24
N THR A 467 -24.46 14.77 6.51
CA THR A 467 -23.71 13.77 7.29
C THR A 467 -24.50 12.49 7.53
N SER A 468 -25.83 12.57 7.69
CA SER A 468 -26.68 11.40 7.91
C SER A 468 -26.80 10.48 6.68
N THR A 469 -26.38 10.92 5.50
CA THR A 469 -26.37 10.08 4.28
C THR A 469 -25.30 8.99 4.31
N LEU A 470 -24.30 9.08 5.21
CA LEU A 470 -23.19 8.12 5.35
C LEU A 470 -23.67 6.67 5.42
N GLY A 471 -24.81 6.40 6.07
CA GLY A 471 -25.36 5.06 6.22
C GLY A 471 -25.62 4.31 4.92
N ILE A 472 -25.77 5.01 3.78
CA ILE A 472 -25.98 4.37 2.48
C ILE A 472 -24.81 3.49 2.04
N HIS A 473 -23.61 3.71 2.60
CA HIS A 473 -22.43 2.92 2.24
C HIS A 473 -22.59 1.44 2.57
N ALA A 474 -23.49 1.08 3.49
CA ALA A 474 -23.91 -0.30 3.71
C ALA A 474 -24.53 -0.92 2.44
N CYS A 475 -25.34 -0.18 1.69
CA CYS A 475 -25.90 -0.61 0.42
C CYS A 475 -24.85 -0.54 -0.70
N ASN A 476 -24.05 0.53 -0.77
CA ASN A 476 -23.04 0.67 -1.83
C ASN A 476 -22.00 -0.46 -1.83
N ILE A 477 -21.68 -1.03 -0.66
CA ILE A 477 -20.80 -2.19 -0.52
C ILE A 477 -21.60 -3.49 -0.53
N GLY A 478 -22.67 -3.56 0.26
CA GLY A 478 -23.41 -4.80 0.52
C GLY A 478 -24.26 -5.28 -0.66
N VAL A 479 -24.82 -4.38 -1.47
CA VAL A 479 -25.64 -4.78 -2.63
C VAL A 479 -24.77 -5.43 -3.72
N PRO A 480 -23.64 -4.86 -4.15
CA PRO A 480 -22.74 -5.55 -5.09
C PRO A 480 -22.29 -6.92 -4.57
N LEU A 481 -21.95 -7.03 -3.28
CA LEU A 481 -21.59 -8.32 -2.66
C LEU A 481 -22.76 -9.32 -2.66
N LEU A 482 -23.98 -8.86 -2.38
CA LEU A 482 -25.17 -9.71 -2.47
C LEU A 482 -25.38 -10.23 -3.91
N VAL A 483 -25.20 -9.38 -4.92
CA VAL A 483 -25.27 -9.79 -6.33
C VAL A 483 -24.18 -10.79 -6.68
N GLU A 484 -22.97 -10.61 -6.16
CA GLU A 484 -21.87 -11.58 -6.32
C GLU A 484 -22.26 -12.94 -5.72
N VAL A 485 -22.69 -12.98 -4.45
CA VAL A 485 -23.15 -14.22 -3.79
C VAL A 485 -24.32 -14.88 -4.52
N LEU A 486 -25.28 -14.10 -5.03
CA LEU A 486 -26.40 -14.64 -5.80
C LEU A 486 -25.91 -15.36 -7.07
N ARG A 487 -24.94 -14.78 -7.79
CA ARG A 487 -24.36 -15.40 -8.98
C ARG A 487 -23.57 -16.67 -8.63
N GLU A 488 -22.86 -16.67 -7.52
CA GLU A 488 -22.13 -17.84 -7.01
C GLU A 488 -23.07 -19.00 -6.65
N GLU A 489 -24.23 -18.70 -6.08
CA GLU A 489 -25.30 -19.65 -5.78
C GLU A 489 -26.16 -20.03 -7.02
N GLY A 490 -25.68 -19.70 -8.22
CA GLY A 490 -26.31 -20.06 -9.50
C GLY A 490 -27.61 -19.32 -9.77
N ARG A 491 -27.88 -18.19 -9.10
CA ARG A 491 -29.01 -17.31 -9.43
C ARG A 491 -28.61 -16.39 -10.58
N ASP A 492 -29.48 -16.32 -11.59
CA ASP A 492 -29.30 -15.37 -12.67
C ASP A 492 -29.69 -13.96 -12.21
N VAL A 493 -28.76 -13.01 -12.29
CA VAL A 493 -28.97 -11.60 -11.96
C VAL A 493 -28.54 -10.77 -13.19
N PRO A 494 -29.50 -10.18 -13.93
CA PRO A 494 -29.21 -9.43 -15.15
C PRO A 494 -28.19 -8.31 -14.91
N LYS A 495 -27.34 -8.05 -15.90
CA LYS A 495 -26.29 -7.03 -15.79
C LYS A 495 -26.80 -5.65 -16.20
N GLY A 496 -26.25 -4.63 -15.56
CA GLY A 496 -26.54 -3.23 -15.89
C GLY A 496 -28.01 -2.89 -15.72
N MET A 497 -28.58 -2.18 -16.70
CA MET A 497 -29.98 -1.77 -16.72
C MET A 497 -30.90 -2.75 -17.49
N GLU A 498 -30.43 -3.94 -17.84
CA GLU A 498 -31.21 -4.92 -18.60
C GLU A 498 -32.46 -5.38 -17.83
N GLY A 499 -33.63 -5.34 -18.48
CA GLY A 499 -34.89 -5.78 -17.88
C GLY A 499 -35.44 -4.90 -16.75
N MET A 500 -34.92 -3.68 -16.58
CA MET A 500 -35.45 -2.69 -15.63
C MET A 500 -36.89 -2.30 -15.98
N SER A 501 -37.74 -2.14 -14.95
CA SER A 501 -39.10 -1.64 -15.10
C SER A 501 -39.12 -0.15 -15.45
N LYS A 502 -40.27 0.34 -15.94
CA LYS A 502 -40.48 1.77 -16.18
C LYS A 502 -40.24 2.61 -14.92
N GLU A 503 -40.72 2.13 -13.77
CA GLU A 503 -40.55 2.79 -12.47
C GLU A 503 -39.06 2.90 -12.07
N GLN A 504 -38.27 1.85 -12.33
CA GLN A 504 -36.83 1.88 -12.06
C GLN A 504 -36.10 2.91 -12.92
N TRP A 505 -36.46 3.03 -14.20
CA TRP A 505 -35.92 4.07 -15.07
C TRP A 505 -36.30 5.48 -14.59
N GLU A 506 -37.55 5.69 -14.17
CA GLU A 506 -38.00 6.97 -13.61
C GLU A 506 -37.23 7.35 -12.33
N LEU A 507 -36.95 6.38 -11.44
CA LEU A 507 -36.15 6.59 -10.24
C LEU A 507 -34.69 6.94 -10.55
N LYS A 508 -34.09 6.30 -11.55
CA LYS A 508 -32.74 6.64 -12.03
C LYS A 508 -32.69 8.08 -12.55
N GLU A 509 -33.63 8.45 -13.42
CA GLU A 509 -33.68 9.79 -14.00
C GLU A 509 -33.89 10.87 -12.93
N ASP A 510 -34.74 10.60 -11.94
CA ASP A 510 -34.94 11.49 -10.80
C ASP A 510 -33.67 11.65 -9.94
N PHE A 511 -32.94 10.55 -9.71
CA PHE A 511 -31.63 10.60 -9.03
C PHE A 511 -30.63 11.47 -9.81
N GLU A 512 -30.44 11.21 -11.11
CA GLU A 512 -29.52 11.96 -11.96
C GLU A 512 -29.84 13.44 -11.97
N LYS A 513 -31.13 13.79 -12.05
CA LYS A 513 -31.60 15.17 -12.04
C LYS A 513 -31.32 15.88 -10.71
N LYS A 514 -31.54 15.21 -9.57
CA LYS A 514 -31.36 15.79 -8.23
C LYS A 514 -29.91 15.83 -7.78
N ARG A 515 -29.11 14.81 -8.13
CA ARG A 515 -27.74 14.62 -7.64
C ARG A 515 -26.66 14.99 -8.66
N GLY A 516 -27.00 15.09 -9.95
CA GLY A 516 -26.09 15.55 -11.01
C GLY A 516 -25.04 14.52 -11.44
N TYR A 517 -25.19 13.25 -11.06
CA TYR A 517 -24.34 12.13 -11.48
C TYR A 517 -25.10 10.80 -11.46
N TRP A 518 -24.54 9.80 -12.14
CA TRP A 518 -24.92 8.39 -12.02
C TRP A 518 -23.66 7.53 -11.94
N HIS A 519 -23.75 6.42 -11.21
CA HIS A 519 -22.66 5.47 -11.08
C HIS A 519 -23.20 4.04 -11.10
N ALA A 520 -22.45 3.11 -11.70
CA ALA A 520 -22.89 1.73 -11.91
C ALA A 520 -23.26 0.98 -10.62
N PHE A 521 -22.62 1.28 -9.48
CA PHE A 521 -22.98 0.65 -8.20
C PHE A 521 -24.42 0.96 -7.73
N TRP A 522 -25.10 1.97 -8.28
CA TRP A 522 -26.51 2.23 -8.00
C TRP A 522 -27.45 1.28 -8.74
N GLU A 523 -27.00 0.63 -9.81
CA GLU A 523 -27.84 -0.18 -10.70
C GLU A 523 -28.33 -1.44 -9.98
N ASP A 524 -27.43 -2.15 -9.31
CA ASP A 524 -27.79 -3.34 -8.52
C ASP A 524 -28.68 -2.97 -7.32
N PHE A 525 -28.49 -1.78 -6.73
CA PHE A 525 -29.32 -1.33 -5.61
C PHE A 525 -30.74 -0.98 -6.07
N LEU A 526 -30.85 -0.19 -7.14
CA LEU A 526 -32.13 0.11 -7.79
C LEU A 526 -32.85 -1.17 -8.27
N ARG A 527 -32.09 -2.17 -8.72
CA ARG A 527 -32.62 -3.47 -9.14
C ARG A 527 -33.22 -4.25 -7.98
N LEU A 528 -32.45 -4.40 -6.91
CA LEU A 528 -32.81 -5.29 -5.80
C LEU A 528 -33.81 -4.67 -4.84
N SER A 529 -33.83 -3.35 -4.70
CA SER A 529 -34.78 -2.65 -3.83
C SER A 529 -35.12 -1.25 -4.36
N PRO A 530 -35.94 -1.15 -5.42
CA PRO A 530 -36.34 0.14 -5.98
C PRO A 530 -37.07 1.03 -4.96
N GLU A 531 -37.85 0.45 -4.04
CA GLU A 531 -38.56 1.24 -3.03
C GLU A 531 -37.59 1.90 -2.04
N PHE A 532 -36.57 1.15 -1.60
CA PHE A 532 -35.56 1.70 -0.69
C PHE A 532 -34.62 2.67 -1.41
N PHE A 533 -34.28 2.39 -2.67
CA PHE A 533 -33.55 3.33 -3.52
C PHE A 533 -34.31 4.66 -3.64
N GLY A 534 -35.60 4.63 -4.00
CA GLY A 534 -36.44 5.82 -4.10
C GLY A 534 -36.54 6.61 -2.79
N ALA A 535 -36.74 5.92 -1.67
CA ALA A 535 -36.74 6.55 -0.35
C ALA A 535 -35.38 7.20 -0.01
N TYR A 536 -34.27 6.57 -0.40
CA TYR A 536 -32.94 7.16 -0.22
C TYR A 536 -32.71 8.37 -1.14
N VAL A 537 -33.22 8.35 -2.38
CA VAL A 537 -33.15 9.51 -3.28
C VAL A 537 -33.87 10.68 -2.63
N GLU A 538 -35.08 10.48 -2.08
CA GLU A 538 -35.80 11.51 -1.35
C GLU A 538 -34.99 12.03 -0.16
N PHE A 539 -34.56 11.13 0.73
CA PHE A 539 -33.79 11.45 1.94
C PHE A 539 -32.53 12.27 1.64
N SER A 540 -31.73 11.82 0.67
CA SER A 540 -30.42 12.42 0.35
C SER A 540 -30.52 13.66 -0.53
N SER A 541 -31.68 13.91 -1.16
CA SER A 541 -31.91 15.10 -1.98
C SER A 541 -32.38 16.31 -1.17
N VAL A 542 -32.87 16.10 0.06
CA VAL A 542 -33.35 17.19 0.95
C VAL A 542 -32.35 18.35 1.06
N PRO A 543 -31.05 18.15 1.34
CA PRO A 543 -30.07 19.25 1.32
C PRO A 543 -29.99 19.98 -0.02
N TRP A 544 -30.17 19.28 -1.13
CA TRP A 544 -30.04 19.82 -2.49
C TRP A 544 -31.30 20.55 -2.98
N THR A 545 -32.47 20.17 -2.51
CA THR A 545 -33.76 20.67 -3.04
C THR A 545 -34.53 21.59 -2.10
N ASN A 546 -34.14 21.70 -0.82
CA ASN A 546 -34.77 22.62 0.13
C ASN A 546 -34.56 24.10 -0.24
N GLU A 547 -35.38 24.98 0.34
CA GLU A 547 -35.32 26.44 0.18
C GLU A 547 -35.37 26.95 -1.28
N GLY A 548 -36.36 26.50 -2.05
CA GLY A 548 -36.53 26.96 -3.44
C GLY A 548 -35.59 26.27 -4.44
N GLY A 549 -34.99 25.13 -4.07
CA GLY A 549 -34.26 24.26 -4.98
C GLY A 549 -32.74 24.46 -5.01
N GLN A 550 -32.14 25.09 -3.98
CA GLN A 550 -30.70 25.31 -3.91
C GLN A 550 -30.05 24.83 -2.58
N GLY A 551 -30.85 24.59 -1.52
CA GLY A 551 -30.34 24.47 -0.15
C GLY A 551 -29.73 25.79 0.36
N VAL A 552 -29.26 25.82 1.60
CA VAL A 552 -28.65 27.02 2.20
C VAL A 552 -27.13 27.02 2.09
N LEU A 553 -26.51 25.85 1.96
CA LEU A 553 -25.08 25.70 1.64
C LEU A 553 -24.87 25.74 0.13
N GLU A 554 -23.79 26.37 -0.33
CA GLU A 554 -23.38 26.28 -1.73
C GLU A 554 -22.94 24.84 -2.08
N PRO A 555 -23.13 24.39 -3.34
CA PRO A 555 -22.78 23.03 -3.77
C PRO A 555 -21.36 22.59 -3.38
N LYS A 556 -20.36 23.47 -3.54
CA LYS A 556 -18.96 23.19 -3.15
C LYS A 556 -18.85 22.79 -1.68
N VAL A 557 -19.52 23.52 -0.79
CA VAL A 557 -19.49 23.24 0.66
C VAL A 557 -20.17 21.92 0.98
N LYS A 558 -21.29 21.58 0.31
CA LYS A 558 -21.94 20.27 0.50
C LYS A 558 -20.98 19.12 0.19
N GLU A 559 -20.23 19.25 -0.90
CA GLU A 559 -19.22 18.27 -1.31
C GLU A 559 -18.03 18.23 -0.35
N LEU A 560 -17.57 19.36 0.20
CA LEU A 560 -16.56 19.38 1.26
C LEU A 560 -17.04 18.66 2.54
N ILE A 561 -18.33 18.75 2.89
CA ILE A 561 -18.92 18.02 4.02
C ILE A 561 -18.90 16.51 3.78
N TYR A 562 -19.24 16.05 2.57
CA TYR A 562 -19.11 14.63 2.21
C TYR A 562 -17.66 14.15 2.28
N CYS A 563 -16.71 14.91 1.71
CA CYS A 563 -15.29 14.62 1.82
C CYS A 563 -14.83 14.49 3.27
N ALA A 564 -15.33 15.34 4.17
CA ALA A 564 -14.91 15.36 5.57
C ALA A 564 -15.20 14.06 6.31
N PHE A 565 -16.44 13.54 6.22
CA PHE A 565 -16.78 12.30 6.91
C PHE A 565 -16.25 11.06 6.18
N ASP A 566 -16.08 11.10 4.85
CA ASP A 566 -15.45 10.01 4.10
C ASP A 566 -13.94 9.91 4.36
N ALA A 567 -13.26 11.03 4.63
CA ALA A 567 -11.85 11.06 5.00
C ALA A 567 -11.59 10.80 6.51
N ALA A 568 -12.62 10.83 7.35
CA ALA A 568 -12.45 10.62 8.78
C ALA A 568 -11.88 9.21 9.06
N ALA A 569 -10.91 9.10 9.97
CA ALA A 569 -10.25 7.83 10.30
C ALA A 569 -11.21 6.74 10.84
N THR A 570 -12.41 7.13 11.27
CA THR A 570 -13.48 6.20 11.69
C THR A 570 -14.27 5.60 10.52
N HIS A 571 -14.03 6.03 9.28
CA HIS A 571 -14.81 5.64 8.12
C HIS A 571 -13.95 5.32 6.89
N LEU A 572 -13.07 6.23 6.46
CA LEU A 572 -12.10 6.03 5.37
C LEU A 572 -12.69 5.45 4.07
N TYR A 573 -13.85 5.94 3.65
CA TYR A 573 -14.55 5.44 2.47
C TYR A 573 -14.03 6.08 1.17
N GLN A 574 -13.00 5.46 0.60
CA GLN A 574 -12.27 5.95 -0.57
C GLN A 574 -13.15 6.21 -1.83
N PRO A 575 -14.11 5.35 -2.21
CA PRO A 575 -14.91 5.59 -3.42
C PRO A 575 -15.75 6.88 -3.33
N GLY A 576 -16.37 7.12 -2.17
CA GLY A 576 -17.12 8.34 -1.89
C GLY A 576 -16.19 9.55 -1.85
N LEU A 577 -15.10 9.48 -1.11
CA LEU A 577 -14.11 10.55 -1.01
C LEU A 577 -13.62 11.02 -2.40
N LYS A 578 -13.26 10.08 -3.26
CA LYS A 578 -12.79 10.38 -4.63
C LYS A 578 -13.87 11.04 -5.48
N LEU A 579 -15.11 10.59 -5.39
CA LEU A 579 -16.25 11.19 -6.10
C LEU A 579 -16.48 12.63 -5.63
N HIS A 580 -16.53 12.84 -4.32
CA HIS A 580 -16.80 14.14 -3.72
C HIS A 580 -15.66 15.13 -3.96
N MET A 581 -14.39 14.71 -3.95
CA MET A 581 -13.26 15.55 -4.37
C MET A 581 -13.39 16.02 -5.83
N LYS A 582 -13.81 15.14 -6.75
CA LYS A 582 -14.07 15.54 -8.14
C LYS A 582 -15.19 16.58 -8.23
N ASN A 583 -16.25 16.42 -7.44
CA ASN A 583 -17.36 17.36 -7.41
C ASN A 583 -16.95 18.71 -6.81
N VAL A 584 -16.14 18.73 -5.74
CA VAL A 584 -15.55 19.98 -5.19
C VAL A 584 -14.83 20.75 -6.28
N LEU A 585 -13.93 20.10 -7.03
CA LEU A 585 -13.19 20.72 -8.13
C LEU A 585 -14.12 21.21 -9.25
N LYS A 586 -15.16 20.43 -9.60
CA LYS A 586 -16.18 20.81 -10.59
C LYS A 586 -16.97 22.05 -10.18
N TYR A 587 -17.21 22.23 -8.88
CA TYR A 587 -17.87 23.41 -8.32
C TYR A 587 -16.88 24.56 -8.01
N GLY A 588 -15.67 24.52 -8.55
CA GLY A 588 -14.68 25.60 -8.46
C GLY A 588 -13.87 25.61 -7.17
N GLY A 589 -13.87 24.53 -6.40
CA GLY A 589 -12.99 24.37 -5.25
C GLY A 589 -11.55 24.04 -5.63
N THR A 590 -10.62 24.24 -4.70
CA THR A 590 -9.18 24.03 -4.95
C THR A 590 -8.62 22.81 -4.23
N ALA A 591 -7.43 22.36 -4.64
CA ALA A 591 -6.73 21.28 -3.96
C ALA A 591 -6.38 21.66 -2.51
N GLU A 592 -6.10 22.94 -2.26
CA GLU A 592 -5.78 23.47 -0.93
C GLU A 592 -7.00 23.46 -0.01
N GLU A 593 -8.20 23.79 -0.52
CA GLU A 593 -9.45 23.67 0.24
C GLU A 593 -9.74 22.21 0.62
N ILE A 594 -9.53 21.27 -0.31
CA ILE A 594 -9.67 19.83 -0.05
C ILE A 594 -8.64 19.37 0.98
N MET A 595 -7.38 19.78 0.85
CA MET A 595 -6.32 19.43 1.80
C MET A 595 -6.64 19.98 3.19
N GLU A 596 -7.18 21.19 3.30
CA GLU A 596 -7.60 21.76 4.58
C GLU A 596 -8.77 20.96 5.21
N VAL A 597 -9.68 20.37 4.43
CA VAL A 597 -10.67 19.40 4.93
C VAL A 597 -10.01 18.15 5.51
N LEU A 598 -8.99 17.61 4.83
CA LEU A 598 -8.25 16.43 5.32
C LEU A 598 -7.50 16.74 6.63
N GLU A 599 -6.91 17.94 6.73
CA GLU A 599 -6.28 18.42 7.96
C GLU A 599 -7.30 18.50 9.11
N LEU A 600 -8.47 19.10 8.87
CA LEU A 600 -9.54 19.21 9.86
C LEU A 600 -10.09 17.84 10.28
N ALA A 601 -10.28 16.92 9.34
CA ALA A 601 -10.70 15.55 9.64
C ALA A 601 -9.68 14.87 10.55
N THR A 602 -8.38 14.98 10.25
CA THR A 602 -7.28 14.38 11.04
C THR A 602 -7.29 14.81 12.52
N LEU A 603 -7.76 16.03 12.82
CA LEU A 603 -7.86 16.54 14.19
C LEU A 603 -8.79 15.71 15.08
N LEU A 604 -9.62 14.82 14.52
CA LEU A 604 -10.41 13.86 15.31
C LEU A 604 -9.53 13.08 16.31
N SER A 605 -8.26 12.84 15.97
CA SER A 605 -7.30 12.05 16.76
C SER A 605 -7.02 12.66 18.14
N ILE A 606 -7.15 13.99 18.28
CA ILE A 606 -6.99 14.70 19.55
C ILE A 606 -8.06 14.24 20.57
N SER A 607 -9.22 13.78 20.08
CA SER A 607 -10.31 13.26 20.92
C SER A 607 -9.91 12.08 21.81
N THR A 608 -8.80 11.40 21.48
CA THR A 608 -8.20 10.36 22.33
C THR A 608 -7.90 10.89 23.72
N MET A 609 -7.30 12.09 23.80
CA MET A 609 -6.95 12.73 25.07
C MET A 609 -8.20 13.25 25.79
N ASP A 610 -9.17 13.77 25.03
CA ASP A 610 -10.44 14.25 25.57
C ASP A 610 -11.25 13.14 26.29
N VAL A 611 -11.03 11.85 25.97
CA VAL A 611 -11.61 10.70 26.72
C VAL A 611 -10.66 10.17 27.77
N GLY A 612 -9.40 9.97 27.41
CA GLY A 612 -8.45 9.24 28.25
C GLY A 612 -8.09 9.99 29.53
N LEU A 613 -7.90 11.31 29.46
CA LEU A 613 -7.46 12.11 30.61
C LEU A 613 -8.51 12.19 31.74
N PRO A 614 -9.80 12.43 31.45
CA PRO A 614 -10.84 12.35 32.50
C PRO A 614 -10.92 10.98 33.18
N ILE A 615 -10.78 9.88 32.43
CA ILE A 615 -10.79 8.53 33.00
C ILE A 615 -9.56 8.32 33.89
N LEU A 616 -8.39 8.77 33.43
CA LEU A 616 -7.17 8.71 34.23
C LEU A 616 -7.32 9.49 35.55
N GLU A 617 -7.89 10.69 35.51
CA GLU A 617 -8.20 11.48 36.71
C GLU A 617 -9.11 10.72 37.68
N GLU A 618 -10.19 10.14 37.16
CA GLU A 618 -11.14 9.37 37.96
C GLU A 618 -10.46 8.17 38.64
N GLU A 619 -9.66 7.41 37.89
CA GLU A 619 -8.95 6.24 38.43
C GLU A 619 -7.83 6.61 39.40
N LEU A 620 -7.17 7.75 39.20
CA LEU A 620 -6.19 8.27 40.17
C LEU A 620 -6.87 8.75 41.45
N ALA A 621 -8.06 9.35 41.38
CA ALA A 621 -8.80 9.79 42.56
C ALA A 621 -9.35 8.63 43.41
N LYS A 622 -9.48 7.43 42.83
CA LYS A 622 -9.86 6.20 43.54
C LYS A 622 -8.69 5.52 44.27
N ARG A 623 -7.45 5.89 43.94
CA ARG A 623 -6.23 5.39 44.58
C ARG A 623 -5.81 6.31 45.72
#